data_AF-A0A956R655-F1
#
_entry.id   AF-A0A956R655-F1
#
_cell.length_a   1.000
_cell.length_b   1.000
_cell.length_c   1.000
_cell.angle_alpha   90.00
_cell.angle_beta   90.00
_cell.angle_gamma   90.00
#
_symmetry.space_group_name_H-M   'P 1'
#
loop_
_entity.id
_entity.type
_entity.pdbx_description
1 polymer ?
#
loop_
_entity_poly.entity_id
_entity_poly.type
_entity_poly.pdbx_seq_one_letter_code
_entity_poly.pdbx_strand_id
1 'polypeptide(L)'
;MTIPVGAWVRIELDGPYLAYTYRDPTHGLSAKGCKIEGEPDAALVRAVMQSPRATVRLEHGGFAVTPLRPDEREALGLHGPPPWMEVFSPPAGPWRRDPLLAKYLHPSYPDDLQARFYFAAHGQVEEMWVRLTAIDPEIGGYRGTLLNTPHTPAGLTEGDEVGIRLAPGVPVPVAVDAAARADLREWSGACSECGFDLLLEPVATIVARQFPQQPGVPEMFTTRCALCAGTMMVQRRRG
;
A
#
# COMPACT_ATOMS: atom_id res chain seq x y z
N MET A 1 0.69 -23.88 9.05
CA MET A 1 1.75 -23.75 8.03
C MET A 1 1.39 -22.58 7.13
N THR A 2 2.28 -21.61 6.95
CA THR A 2 2.00 -20.43 6.11
C THR A 2 2.32 -20.76 4.66
N ILE A 3 1.34 -20.67 3.78
CA ILE A 3 1.51 -20.90 2.34
C ILE A 3 2.11 -19.62 1.72
N PRO A 4 3.23 -19.69 0.99
CA PRO A 4 3.78 -18.51 0.33
C PRO A 4 2.84 -18.03 -0.78
N VAL A 5 2.79 -16.72 -1.02
CA VAL A 5 2.09 -16.10 -2.16
C VAL A 5 3.14 -15.64 -3.16
N GLY A 6 2.86 -15.79 -4.46
CA GLY A 6 3.81 -15.41 -5.51
C GLY A 6 5.00 -16.37 -5.61
N ALA A 7 4.77 -17.65 -5.30
CA ALA A 7 5.80 -18.66 -5.27
C ALA A 7 5.40 -19.91 -6.06
N TRP A 8 6.40 -20.49 -6.72
CA TRP A 8 6.33 -21.84 -7.26
C TRP A 8 6.32 -22.87 -6.13
N VAL A 9 5.36 -23.78 -6.16
CA VAL A 9 5.13 -24.80 -5.12
C VAL A 9 4.86 -26.17 -5.75
N ARG A 10 5.09 -27.22 -4.96
CA ARG A 10 4.49 -28.54 -5.14
C ARG A 10 3.25 -28.66 -4.26
N ILE A 11 2.15 -29.20 -4.78
CA ILE A 11 0.91 -29.43 -4.03
C ILE A 11 0.52 -30.89 -4.13
N GLU A 12 0.29 -31.55 -3.00
CA GLU A 12 -0.28 -32.91 -2.97
C GLU A 12 -1.82 -32.84 -2.92
N LEU A 13 -2.46 -33.31 -4.01
CA LEU A 13 -3.91 -33.45 -4.15
C LEU A 13 -4.28 -34.93 -4.39
N ASP A 14 -4.67 -35.28 -5.62
CA ASP A 14 -4.78 -36.65 -6.15
C ASP A 14 -3.46 -37.12 -6.80
N GLY A 15 -2.34 -36.58 -6.30
CA GLY A 15 -0.99 -36.68 -6.83
C GLY A 15 -0.24 -35.34 -6.73
N PRO A 16 1.03 -35.31 -7.12
CA PRO A 16 1.85 -34.10 -7.06
C PRO A 16 1.48 -33.12 -8.18
N TYR A 17 1.35 -31.84 -7.86
CA TYR A 17 1.15 -30.75 -8.82
C TYR A 17 2.31 -29.77 -8.75
N LEU A 18 2.74 -29.27 -9.91
CA LEU A 18 3.61 -28.11 -10.03
C LEU A 18 2.72 -26.89 -10.26
N ALA A 19 2.74 -25.92 -9.34
CA ALA A 19 1.82 -24.80 -9.38
C ALA A 19 2.48 -23.49 -8.94
N TYR A 20 1.88 -22.36 -9.34
CA TYR A 20 2.20 -21.03 -8.85
C TYR A 20 1.09 -20.53 -7.92
N THR A 21 1.47 -20.05 -6.75
CA THR A 21 0.56 -19.49 -5.73
C THR A 21 0.29 -18.02 -5.99
N TYR A 22 -0.95 -17.59 -5.84
CA TYR A 22 -1.38 -16.21 -6.03
C TYR A 22 -2.63 -15.89 -5.21
N ARG A 23 -2.97 -14.60 -5.09
CA ARG A 23 -4.27 -14.17 -4.56
C ARG A 23 -5.19 -13.85 -5.72
N ASP A 24 -6.24 -14.65 -5.84
CA ASP A 24 -7.35 -14.40 -6.74
C ASP A 24 -8.23 -13.30 -6.10
N PRO A 25 -8.53 -12.18 -6.78
CA PRO A 25 -9.34 -11.10 -6.23
C PRO A 25 -10.74 -11.55 -5.78
N THR A 26 -11.28 -12.61 -6.39
CA THR A 26 -12.64 -13.09 -6.14
C THR A 26 -12.65 -14.28 -5.18
N HIS A 27 -11.60 -15.10 -5.19
CA HIS A 27 -11.59 -16.40 -4.52
C HIS A 27 -10.46 -16.59 -3.50
N GLY A 28 -9.74 -15.52 -3.17
CA GLY A 28 -8.70 -15.54 -2.16
C GLY A 28 -7.46 -16.34 -2.57
N LEU A 29 -6.77 -16.91 -1.59
CA LEU A 29 -5.51 -17.63 -1.80
C LEU A 29 -5.72 -18.87 -2.69
N SER A 30 -5.02 -18.89 -3.82
CA SER A 30 -5.18 -19.88 -4.87
C SER A 30 -3.83 -20.33 -5.41
N ALA A 31 -3.81 -21.49 -6.07
CA ALA A 31 -2.70 -21.92 -6.90
C ALA A 31 -3.20 -22.38 -8.28
N LYS A 32 -2.43 -22.11 -9.33
CA LYS A 32 -2.71 -22.62 -10.68
C LYS A 32 -1.52 -23.41 -11.19
N GLY A 33 -1.77 -24.59 -11.76
CA GLY A 33 -0.70 -25.49 -12.15
C GLY A 33 -1.14 -26.69 -12.98
N CYS A 34 -0.25 -27.68 -13.06
CA CYS A 34 -0.49 -28.96 -13.73
C CYS A 34 -0.04 -30.12 -12.83
N LYS A 35 -0.68 -31.28 -12.99
CA LYS A 35 -0.28 -32.53 -12.36
C LYS A 35 1.07 -32.98 -12.92
N ILE A 36 1.91 -33.56 -12.06
CA ILE A 36 3.22 -34.09 -12.40
C ILE A 36 3.11 -35.61 -12.55
N GLU A 37 3.50 -36.14 -13.71
CA GLU A 37 3.60 -37.58 -13.96
C GLU A 37 5.10 -37.94 -14.13
N GLY A 38 5.81 -38.09 -13.00
CA GLY A 38 7.25 -38.36 -12.98
C GLY A 38 8.12 -37.13 -12.68
N GLU A 39 9.32 -37.06 -13.24
CA GLU A 39 10.17 -35.87 -13.11
C GLU A 39 9.66 -34.76 -14.04
N PRO A 40 9.54 -33.50 -13.57
CA PRO A 40 9.12 -32.40 -14.43
C PRO A 40 10.06 -32.19 -15.61
N ASP A 41 9.55 -32.34 -16.82
CA ASP A 41 10.28 -32.06 -18.05
C ASP A 41 9.96 -30.66 -18.62
N ALA A 42 10.64 -30.29 -19.69
CA ALA A 42 10.44 -29.00 -20.35
C ALA A 42 9.02 -28.83 -20.94
N ALA A 43 8.32 -29.92 -21.25
CA ALA A 43 6.96 -29.87 -21.76
C ALA A 43 5.96 -29.52 -20.65
N LEU A 44 6.11 -30.14 -19.47
CA LEU A 44 5.32 -29.83 -18.28
C LEU A 44 5.54 -28.39 -17.82
N VAL A 45 6.80 -27.94 -17.73
CA VAL A 45 7.13 -26.56 -17.36
C VAL A 45 6.44 -25.57 -18.30
N ARG A 46 6.52 -25.79 -19.62
CA ARG A 46 5.84 -24.95 -20.61
C ARG A 46 4.32 -24.97 -20.42
N ALA A 47 3.73 -26.14 -20.17
CA ALA A 47 2.30 -26.26 -19.93
C ALA A 47 1.86 -25.47 -18.69
N VAL A 48 2.60 -25.56 -17.58
CA VAL A 48 2.33 -24.81 -16.36
C VAL A 48 2.46 -23.29 -16.58
N MET A 49 3.46 -22.86 -17.35
CA MET A 49 3.72 -21.44 -17.65
C MET A 49 2.69 -20.80 -18.58
N GLN A 50 2.15 -21.57 -19.54
CA GLN A 50 1.33 -21.00 -20.62
C GLN A 50 -0.15 -21.38 -20.53
N SER A 51 -0.48 -22.57 -20.02
CA SER A 51 -1.83 -23.12 -20.04
C SER A 51 -2.06 -24.08 -18.88
N PRO A 52 -2.00 -23.59 -17.63
CA PRO A 52 -2.20 -24.43 -16.45
C PRO A 52 -3.62 -25.00 -16.44
N ARG A 53 -3.73 -26.29 -16.08
CA ARG A 53 -4.97 -27.08 -16.25
C ARG A 53 -5.79 -27.18 -14.98
N ALA A 54 -5.23 -26.84 -13.83
CA ALA A 54 -5.90 -26.93 -12.53
C ALA A 54 -5.78 -25.62 -11.76
N THR A 55 -6.86 -25.26 -11.08
CA THR A 55 -6.89 -24.19 -10.07
C THR A 55 -7.26 -24.82 -8.73
N VAL A 56 -6.45 -24.57 -7.70
CA VAL A 56 -6.64 -25.07 -6.34
C VAL A 56 -6.95 -23.90 -5.43
N ARG A 57 -8.02 -23.98 -4.64
CA ARG A 57 -8.34 -22.97 -3.62
C ARG A 57 -7.72 -23.40 -2.30
N LEU A 58 -6.69 -22.68 -1.87
CA LEU A 58 -5.84 -23.11 -0.74
C LEU A 58 -6.45 -22.76 0.62
N GLU A 59 -7.41 -21.84 0.68
CA GLU A 59 -8.09 -21.43 1.92
C GLU A 59 -8.96 -22.53 2.53
N HIS A 60 -9.39 -23.51 1.73
CA HIS A 60 -10.27 -24.59 2.16
C HIS A 60 -9.52 -25.80 2.75
N GLY A 61 -8.19 -25.73 2.82
CA GLY A 61 -7.34 -26.67 3.54
C GLY A 61 -7.23 -28.08 2.95
N GLY A 62 -6.50 -28.95 3.65
CA GLY A 62 -6.37 -30.38 3.34
C GLY A 62 -5.20 -30.77 2.43
N PHE A 63 -4.39 -29.81 1.97
CA PHE A 63 -3.31 -30.06 1.00
C PHE A 63 -1.93 -29.82 1.59
N ALA A 64 -0.96 -30.66 1.25
CA ALA A 64 0.44 -30.40 1.55
C ALA A 64 1.03 -29.49 0.46
N VAL A 65 1.52 -28.30 0.85
CA VAL A 65 2.09 -27.31 -0.08
C VAL A 65 3.58 -27.11 0.22
N THR A 66 4.46 -27.59 -0.65
CA THR A 66 5.91 -27.45 -0.44
C THR A 66 6.47 -26.40 -1.40
N PRO A 67 7.03 -25.27 -0.92
CA PRO A 67 7.68 -24.29 -1.79
C PRO A 67 8.87 -24.92 -2.52
N LEU A 68 9.01 -24.62 -3.80
CA LEU A 68 10.19 -25.04 -4.56
C LEU A 68 11.43 -24.31 -4.06
N ARG A 69 12.51 -25.06 -3.89
CA ARG A 69 13.80 -24.48 -3.52
C ARG A 69 14.37 -23.65 -4.68
N PRO A 70 15.25 -22.66 -4.41
CA PRO A 70 15.83 -21.83 -5.46
C PRO A 70 16.53 -22.61 -6.58
N ASP A 71 17.31 -23.64 -6.24
CA ASP A 71 18.01 -24.54 -7.17
C ASP A 71 17.03 -25.33 -8.06
N GLU A 72 15.93 -25.81 -7.49
CA GLU A 72 14.88 -26.49 -8.25
C GLU A 72 14.18 -25.55 -9.23
N ARG A 73 13.89 -24.30 -8.83
CA ARG A 73 13.30 -23.31 -9.74
C ARG A 73 14.24 -22.95 -10.87
N GLU A 74 15.53 -22.81 -10.58
CA GLU A 74 16.56 -22.53 -11.58
C GLU A 74 16.70 -23.69 -12.57
N ALA A 75 16.77 -24.93 -12.09
CA ALA A 75 16.81 -26.11 -12.95
C ALA A 75 15.57 -26.25 -13.86
N LEU A 76 14.42 -25.78 -13.40
CA LEU A 76 13.16 -25.78 -14.16
C LEU A 76 12.94 -24.50 -14.99
N GLY A 77 13.82 -23.49 -14.91
CA GLY A 77 13.65 -22.21 -15.61
C GLY A 77 12.45 -21.37 -15.12
N LEU A 78 12.00 -21.58 -13.88
CA LEU A 78 10.81 -20.94 -13.29
C LEU A 78 11.19 -19.61 -12.60
N HIS A 79 11.61 -18.64 -13.41
CA HIS A 79 12.05 -17.32 -12.95
C HIS A 79 10.87 -16.33 -12.86
N GLY A 80 10.24 -16.23 -11.68
CA GLY A 80 9.18 -15.25 -11.42
C GLY A 80 7.76 -15.72 -11.78
N PRO A 81 6.78 -14.81 -11.83
CA PRO A 81 5.39 -15.15 -12.11
C PRO A 81 5.20 -15.63 -13.56
N PRO A 82 4.32 -16.62 -13.79
CA PRO A 82 3.98 -17.05 -15.13
C PRO A 82 3.13 -16.00 -15.88
N PRO A 83 3.20 -15.91 -17.22
CA PRO A 83 2.48 -14.89 -18.02
C PRO A 83 0.98 -14.80 -17.75
N TRP A 84 0.31 -15.93 -17.48
CA TRP A 84 -1.13 -15.92 -17.17
C TRP A 84 -1.48 -15.19 -15.87
N MET A 85 -0.50 -14.86 -15.02
CA MET A 85 -0.71 -14.02 -13.84
C MET A 85 -1.12 -12.60 -14.17
N GLU A 86 -0.89 -12.11 -15.39
CA GLU A 86 -1.36 -10.78 -15.80
C GLU A 86 -2.89 -10.68 -15.75
N VAL A 87 -3.60 -11.79 -15.92
CA VAL A 87 -5.08 -11.85 -15.84
C VAL A 87 -5.57 -11.73 -14.39
N PHE A 88 -4.79 -12.22 -13.43
CA PHE A 88 -5.17 -12.26 -12.02
C PHE A 88 -4.52 -11.15 -11.18
N SER A 89 -3.47 -10.53 -11.71
CA SER A 89 -2.88 -9.34 -11.13
C SER A 89 -3.73 -8.15 -11.57
N PRO A 90 -4.20 -7.29 -10.65
CA PRO A 90 -4.75 -6.01 -11.07
C PRO A 90 -3.70 -5.30 -11.94
N PRO A 91 -4.13 -4.58 -13.00
CA PRO A 91 -3.20 -3.83 -13.84
C PRO A 91 -2.31 -2.97 -12.95
N ALA A 92 -0.99 -3.06 -13.18
CA ALA A 92 -0.03 -2.28 -12.43
C ALA A 92 -0.43 -0.81 -12.45
N GLY A 93 -0.74 -0.26 -11.29
CA GLY A 93 -1.11 1.14 -11.18
C GLY A 93 0.03 2.04 -11.65
N PRO A 94 -0.28 3.25 -12.17
CA PRO A 94 0.73 4.19 -12.64
C PRO A 94 1.76 4.54 -11.55
N TRP A 95 1.39 4.43 -10.27
CA TRP A 95 2.28 4.64 -9.12
C TRP A 95 3.46 3.68 -9.04
N ARG A 96 3.38 2.47 -9.61
CA ARG A 96 4.51 1.53 -9.61
C ARG A 96 5.70 2.02 -10.44
N ARG A 97 5.48 2.99 -11.33
CA ARG A 97 6.52 3.62 -12.16
C ARG A 97 7.02 4.93 -11.55
N ASP A 98 6.49 5.34 -10.40
CA ASP A 98 6.91 6.55 -9.72
C ASP A 98 8.24 6.30 -8.97
N PRO A 99 9.35 6.91 -9.40
CA PRO A 99 10.65 6.66 -8.78
C PRO A 99 10.72 7.18 -7.34
N LEU A 100 9.91 8.18 -6.97
CA LEU A 100 9.87 8.70 -5.60
C LEU A 100 9.17 7.74 -4.65
N LEU A 101 8.22 6.96 -5.18
CA LEU A 101 7.41 6.00 -4.41
C LEU A 101 8.06 4.62 -4.31
N ALA A 102 8.84 4.22 -5.32
CA ALA A 102 9.39 2.87 -5.46
C ALA A 102 10.07 2.32 -4.19
N LYS A 103 10.76 3.18 -3.43
CA LYS A 103 11.45 2.79 -2.19
C LYS A 103 10.53 2.52 -1.00
N TYR A 104 9.25 2.89 -1.07
CA TYR A 104 8.26 2.70 -0.01
C TYR A 104 7.35 1.50 -0.26
N LEU A 105 7.32 1.00 -1.50
CA LEU A 105 6.48 -0.14 -1.87
C LEU A 105 7.08 -1.43 -1.32
N HIS A 106 6.21 -2.32 -0.84
CA HIS A 106 6.62 -3.59 -0.29
C HIS A 106 7.14 -4.52 -1.41
N PRO A 107 8.31 -5.18 -1.23
CA PRO A 107 8.92 -6.01 -2.28
C PRO A 107 8.04 -7.16 -2.78
N SER A 108 7.23 -7.75 -1.90
CA SER A 108 6.30 -8.85 -2.24
C SER A 108 4.86 -8.40 -2.49
N TYR A 109 4.55 -7.14 -2.23
CA TYR A 109 3.20 -6.56 -2.39
C TYR A 109 3.37 -5.18 -3.04
N PRO A 110 3.55 -5.12 -4.37
CA PRO A 110 4.06 -3.94 -5.06
C PRO A 110 3.09 -2.75 -5.12
N ASP A 111 1.90 -2.87 -4.52
CA ASP A 111 0.97 -1.77 -4.32
C ASP A 111 0.84 -1.36 -2.85
N ASP A 112 1.46 -2.10 -1.94
CA ASP A 112 1.31 -1.89 -0.50
C ASP A 112 2.49 -1.07 0.02
N LEU A 113 2.23 -0.10 0.89
CA LEU A 113 3.24 0.67 1.60
C LEU A 113 2.83 0.90 3.04
N GLN A 114 3.79 1.30 3.88
CA GLN A 114 3.50 1.84 5.20
C GLN A 114 3.40 3.36 5.14
N ALA A 115 2.38 3.92 5.78
CA ALA A 115 2.19 5.35 5.92
C ALA A 115 1.95 5.74 7.37
N ARG A 116 2.39 6.96 7.75
CA ARG A 116 2.13 7.54 9.07
C ARG A 116 0.79 8.23 9.10
N PHE A 117 -0.01 7.88 10.10
CA PHE A 117 -1.29 8.50 10.42
C PHE A 117 -1.12 9.28 11.72
N TYR A 118 -1.50 10.56 11.68
CA TYR A 118 -1.42 11.45 12.83
C TYR A 118 -2.83 11.65 13.40
N PHE A 119 -3.07 11.14 14.59
CA PHE A 119 -4.33 11.27 15.29
C PHE A 119 -4.23 12.43 16.27
N ALA A 120 -4.28 13.67 15.75
CA ALA A 120 -4.02 14.87 16.55
C ALA A 120 -4.92 14.99 17.79
N ALA A 121 -6.21 14.63 17.66
CA ALA A 121 -7.15 14.61 18.79
C ALA A 121 -6.74 13.67 19.94
N HIS A 122 -5.92 12.67 19.66
CA HIS A 122 -5.40 11.69 20.63
C HIS A 122 -3.92 11.90 20.94
N GLY A 123 -3.23 12.80 20.24
CA GLY A 123 -1.78 12.97 20.33
C GLY A 123 -1.00 11.70 19.97
N GLN A 124 -1.56 10.84 19.10
CA GLN A 124 -0.96 9.56 18.70
C GLN A 124 -0.50 9.59 17.24
N VAL A 125 0.50 8.77 16.94
CA VAL A 125 0.96 8.50 15.58
C VAL A 125 1.07 7.01 15.40
N GLU A 126 0.48 6.48 14.32
CA GLU A 126 0.60 5.06 13.96
C GLU A 126 1.10 4.90 12.54
N GLU A 127 1.88 3.84 12.30
CA GLU A 127 2.24 3.40 10.96
C GLU A 127 1.32 2.26 10.54
N MET A 128 0.63 2.45 9.43
CA MET A 128 -0.36 1.47 8.94
C MET A 128 -0.08 1.09 7.49
N TRP A 129 -0.50 -0.11 7.12
CA TRP A 129 -0.37 -0.64 5.78
C TRP A 129 -1.51 -0.13 4.89
N VAL A 130 -1.16 0.35 3.70
CA VAL A 130 -2.11 0.88 2.73
C VAL A 130 -1.80 0.29 1.36
N ARG A 131 -2.81 -0.25 0.69
CA ARG A 131 -2.73 -0.67 -0.71
C ARG A 131 -3.14 0.48 -1.62
N LEU A 132 -2.24 0.96 -2.44
CA LEU A 132 -2.52 2.00 -3.42
C LEU A 132 -3.48 1.49 -4.50
N THR A 133 -4.42 2.35 -4.87
CA THR A 133 -5.48 2.05 -5.85
C THR A 133 -5.59 3.11 -6.95
N ALA A 134 -5.15 4.35 -6.71
CA ALA A 134 -5.15 5.41 -7.70
C ALA A 134 -4.13 6.51 -7.38
N ILE A 135 -3.82 7.34 -8.39
CA ILE A 135 -3.21 8.67 -8.16
C ILE A 135 -4.31 9.61 -7.67
N ASP A 136 -3.98 10.47 -6.70
CA ASP A 136 -4.85 11.51 -6.18
C ASP A 136 -4.29 12.90 -6.51
N PRO A 137 -4.75 13.53 -7.59
CA PRO A 137 -4.23 14.85 -7.98
C PRO A 137 -4.63 15.95 -7.00
N GLU A 138 -5.70 15.78 -6.20
CA GLU A 138 -6.20 16.80 -5.30
C GLU A 138 -5.21 17.09 -4.16
N ILE A 139 -4.62 16.03 -3.62
CA ILE A 139 -3.59 16.13 -2.57
C ILE A 139 -2.17 16.02 -3.13
N GLY A 140 -2.02 15.94 -4.46
CA GLY A 140 -0.73 15.70 -5.12
C GLY A 140 -0.07 14.41 -4.61
N GLY A 141 -0.84 13.32 -4.52
CA GLY A 141 -0.42 12.05 -3.92
C GLY A 141 -1.17 10.87 -4.52
N TYR A 142 -1.62 9.95 -3.65
CA TYR A 142 -2.25 8.69 -4.03
C TYR A 142 -3.48 8.42 -3.17
N ARG A 143 -4.40 7.62 -3.69
CA ARG A 143 -5.46 6.97 -2.91
C ARG A 143 -5.08 5.52 -2.66
N GLY A 144 -5.52 4.99 -1.53
CA GLY A 144 -5.38 3.58 -1.22
C GLY A 144 -6.42 3.08 -0.24
N THR A 145 -6.41 1.78 -0.03
CA THR A 145 -7.26 1.06 0.93
C THR A 145 -6.43 0.68 2.15
N LEU A 146 -6.94 0.97 3.35
CA LEU A 146 -6.30 0.60 4.60
C LEU A 146 -6.34 -0.91 4.81
N LEU A 147 -5.21 -1.53 5.15
CA LEU A 147 -5.06 -2.98 5.29
C LEU A 147 -5.08 -3.47 6.74
N ASN A 148 -5.20 -2.57 7.70
CA ASN A 148 -5.34 -2.89 9.12
C ASN A 148 -6.06 -1.77 9.87
N THR A 149 -6.87 -2.11 10.86
CA THR A 149 -7.52 -1.13 11.75
C THR A 149 -6.49 -0.48 12.70
N PRO A 150 -6.52 0.84 12.92
CA PRO A 150 -5.67 1.50 13.93
C PRO A 150 -6.02 1.05 15.35
N HIS A 151 -5.05 1.15 16.25
CA HIS A 151 -5.33 0.98 17.69
C HIS A 151 -6.02 2.22 18.29
N THR A 152 -5.74 3.39 17.73
CA THR A 152 -6.37 4.65 18.11
C THR A 152 -7.82 4.69 17.61
N PRO A 153 -8.80 4.95 18.50
CA PRO A 153 -10.22 4.94 18.13
C PRO A 153 -10.60 6.22 17.37
N ALA A 154 -10.19 6.31 16.11
CA ALA A 154 -10.38 7.47 15.25
C ALA A 154 -11.48 7.29 14.18
N GLY A 155 -12.29 6.23 14.29
CA GLY A 155 -13.34 5.92 13.32
C GLY A 155 -12.85 5.40 11.97
N LEU A 156 -11.56 5.08 11.85
CA LEU A 156 -10.99 4.36 10.71
C LEU A 156 -11.00 2.84 10.97
N THR A 157 -11.24 2.07 9.92
CA THR A 157 -11.28 0.61 9.93
C THR A 157 -10.58 0.04 8.70
N GLU A 158 -10.10 -1.21 8.80
CA GLU A 158 -9.61 -1.96 7.63
C GLU A 158 -10.63 -1.92 6.49
N GLY A 159 -10.16 -1.64 5.27
CA GLY A 159 -10.99 -1.48 4.08
C GLY A 159 -11.36 -0.03 3.75
N ASP A 160 -11.16 0.92 4.67
CA ASP A 160 -11.44 2.33 4.39
C ASP A 160 -10.51 2.90 3.31
N GLU A 161 -11.03 3.83 2.51
CA GLU A 161 -10.25 4.60 1.55
C GLU A 161 -9.53 5.75 2.26
N VAL A 162 -8.24 5.91 1.97
CA VAL A 162 -7.37 6.93 2.57
C VAL A 162 -6.53 7.64 1.51
N GLY A 163 -6.23 8.92 1.73
CA GLY A 163 -5.27 9.68 0.93
C GLY A 163 -3.86 9.52 1.48
N ILE A 164 -2.87 9.32 0.62
CA ILE A 164 -1.44 9.19 0.96
C ILE A 164 -0.64 10.23 0.19
N ARG A 165 0.30 10.90 0.85
CA ARG A 165 1.18 11.88 0.22
C ARG A 165 2.63 11.69 0.64
N LEU A 166 3.54 11.85 -0.31
CA LEU A 166 4.97 12.02 -0.02
C LEU A 166 5.21 13.49 0.33
N ALA A 167 5.15 13.81 1.63
CA ALA A 167 5.37 15.17 2.11
C ALA A 167 6.87 15.45 2.34
N PRO A 168 7.37 16.67 2.03
CA PRO A 168 8.75 17.03 2.31
C PRO A 168 9.07 16.95 3.81
N GLY A 169 10.33 16.68 4.18
CA GLY A 169 10.75 16.64 5.57
C GLY A 169 10.30 15.41 6.37
N VAL A 170 9.53 14.48 5.78
CA VAL A 170 9.15 13.20 6.39
C VAL A 170 9.86 12.04 5.68
N PRO A 171 10.44 11.08 6.41
CA PRO A 171 11.14 9.94 5.79
C PRO A 171 10.19 8.87 5.23
N VAL A 172 8.89 8.96 5.49
CA VAL A 172 7.87 7.96 5.12
C VAL A 172 6.61 8.66 4.58
N PRO A 173 5.79 7.99 3.75
CA PRO A 173 4.50 8.52 3.31
C PRO A 173 3.61 8.91 4.49
N VAL A 174 2.80 9.95 4.31
CA VAL A 174 1.87 10.46 5.33
C VAL A 174 0.44 10.32 4.85
N ALA A 175 -0.44 9.88 5.73
CA ALA A 175 -1.86 9.88 5.49
C ALA A 175 -2.44 11.29 5.57
N VAL A 176 -3.29 11.62 4.61
CA VAL A 176 -4.01 12.88 4.51
C VAL A 176 -5.46 12.59 4.86
N ASP A 177 -5.85 12.99 6.07
CA ASP A 177 -7.24 12.88 6.52
C ASP A 177 -8.16 13.91 5.82
N ALA A 178 -9.45 13.84 6.12
CA ALA A 178 -10.44 14.72 5.50
C ALA A 178 -10.21 16.21 5.81
N ALA A 179 -9.70 16.53 7.01
CA ALA A 179 -9.44 17.91 7.41
C ALA A 179 -8.20 18.47 6.70
N ALA A 180 -7.10 17.72 6.68
CA ALA A 180 -5.89 18.07 5.96
C ALA A 180 -6.16 18.18 4.45
N ARG A 181 -7.00 17.30 3.88
CA ARG A 181 -7.45 17.43 2.47
C ARG A 181 -8.21 18.73 2.24
N ALA A 182 -9.13 19.09 3.14
CA ALA A 182 -9.87 20.34 3.02
C ALA A 182 -8.94 21.55 3.10
N ASP A 183 -8.01 21.56 4.04
CA ASP A 183 -7.05 22.63 4.20
C ASP A 183 -6.11 22.75 2.99
N LEU A 184 -5.67 21.63 2.40
CA LEU A 184 -4.82 21.66 1.20
C LEU A 184 -5.43 22.38 0.00
N ARG A 185 -6.76 22.41 -0.10
CA ARG A 185 -7.48 23.14 -1.17
C ARG A 185 -7.39 24.65 -1.00
N GLU A 186 -7.40 25.13 0.24
CA GLU A 186 -7.53 26.56 0.55
C GLU A 186 -6.25 27.18 1.09
N TRP A 187 -5.32 26.36 1.61
CA TRP A 187 -4.16 26.80 2.35
C TRP A 187 -2.89 26.15 1.81
N SER A 188 -1.77 26.82 2.04
CA SER A 188 -0.42 26.27 1.92
C SER A 188 0.30 26.42 3.24
N GLY A 189 1.06 25.39 3.60
CA GLY A 189 1.97 25.39 4.74
C GLY A 189 3.41 25.15 4.27
N ALA A 190 4.38 25.76 4.93
CA ALA A 190 5.79 25.41 4.73
C ALA A 190 6.59 25.64 6.00
N CYS A 191 7.26 24.60 6.49
CA CYS A 191 8.21 24.72 7.59
C CYS A 191 9.55 25.26 7.11
N SER A 192 10.09 26.28 7.79
CA SER A 192 11.42 26.86 7.49
C SER A 192 12.58 25.90 7.77
N GLU A 193 12.39 24.92 8.65
CA GLU A 193 13.46 24.03 9.10
C GLU A 193 13.52 22.72 8.32
N CYS A 194 12.39 22.01 8.19
CA CYS A 194 12.34 20.70 7.54
C CYS A 194 11.60 20.68 6.19
N GLY A 195 10.96 21.78 5.81
CA GLY A 195 10.20 21.88 4.56
C GLY A 195 8.83 21.20 4.57
N PHE A 196 8.41 20.56 5.67
CA PHE A 196 7.09 19.93 5.77
C PHE A 196 5.97 20.91 5.47
N ASP A 197 4.96 20.43 4.75
CA ASP A 197 3.96 21.28 4.10
C ASP A 197 2.51 20.87 4.40
N LEU A 198 2.31 19.89 5.29
CA LEU A 198 1.00 19.50 5.77
C LEU A 198 0.72 20.09 7.15
N LEU A 199 -0.51 20.55 7.34
CA LEU A 199 -1.09 20.84 8.64
C LEU A 199 -1.76 19.56 9.14
N LEU A 200 -1.33 19.08 10.31
CA LEU A 200 -1.86 17.86 10.95
C LEU A 200 -3.04 18.16 11.89
N GLU A 201 -3.45 19.42 11.94
CA GLU A 201 -4.64 19.91 12.63
C GLU A 201 -5.36 20.88 11.69
N PRO A 202 -6.70 20.96 11.73
CA PRO A 202 -7.45 21.90 10.92
C PRO A 202 -6.98 23.35 11.15
N VAL A 203 -6.84 24.15 10.09
CA VAL A 203 -6.46 25.58 10.17
C VAL A 203 -7.36 26.34 11.15
N ALA A 204 -8.68 26.11 11.09
CA ALA A 204 -9.64 26.74 11.98
C ALA A 204 -9.35 26.43 13.46
N THR A 205 -8.96 25.20 13.78
CA THR A 205 -8.59 24.79 15.14
C THR A 205 -7.29 25.46 15.61
N ILE A 206 -6.29 25.53 14.73
CA ILE A 206 -5.01 26.20 15.04
C ILE A 206 -5.27 27.69 15.33
N VAL A 207 -6.05 28.35 14.48
CA VAL A 207 -6.34 29.78 14.59
C VAL A 207 -7.17 30.08 15.83
N ALA A 208 -8.22 29.32 16.11
CA ALA A 208 -9.03 29.49 17.32
C ALA A 208 -8.18 29.39 18.60
N ARG A 209 -7.16 28.50 18.60
CA ARG A 209 -6.23 28.32 19.72
C ARG A 209 -5.21 29.44 19.84
N GLN A 210 -4.65 29.93 18.74
CA GLN A 210 -3.57 30.94 18.73
C GLN A 210 -4.08 32.38 18.78
N PHE A 211 -5.25 32.64 18.20
CA PHE A 211 -5.84 33.96 18.04
C PHE A 211 -7.30 33.99 18.54
N PRO A 212 -7.55 33.69 19.83
CA PRO A 212 -8.92 33.48 20.35
C PRO A 212 -9.82 34.71 20.27
N GLN A 213 -9.26 35.92 20.11
CA GLN A 213 -10.01 37.17 19.97
C GLN A 213 -10.10 37.67 18.52
N GLN A 214 -9.50 36.97 17.56
CA GLN A 214 -9.51 37.40 16.16
C GLN A 214 -10.82 36.98 15.48
N PRO A 215 -11.56 37.91 14.85
CA PRO A 215 -12.68 37.54 14.02
C PRO A 215 -12.19 36.87 12.72
N GLY A 216 -12.65 35.65 12.47
CA GLY A 216 -12.32 34.89 11.26
C GLY A 216 -10.89 34.36 11.21
N VAL A 217 -10.52 33.79 10.06
CA VAL A 217 -9.19 33.20 9.84
C VAL A 217 -8.26 34.23 9.16
N PRO A 218 -7.09 34.56 9.74
CA PRO A 218 -6.10 35.41 9.07
C PRO A 218 -5.67 34.82 7.73
N GLU A 219 -5.49 35.67 6.71
CA GLU A 219 -4.99 35.25 5.38
C GLU A 219 -3.56 34.66 5.44
N MET A 220 -2.80 35.01 6.48
CA MET A 220 -1.46 34.51 6.74
C MET A 220 -1.18 34.52 8.24
N PHE A 221 -0.56 33.46 8.74
CA PHE A 221 -0.07 33.37 10.12
C PHE A 221 1.08 32.37 10.22
N THR A 222 1.73 32.32 11.39
CA THR A 222 2.76 31.32 11.66
C THR A 222 2.29 30.38 12.77
N THR A 223 2.68 29.12 12.67
CA THR A 223 2.45 28.10 13.69
C THR A 223 3.72 27.26 13.88
N ARG A 224 3.67 26.28 14.78
CA ARG A 224 4.74 25.31 14.98
C ARG A 224 4.54 24.12 14.05
N CYS A 225 5.59 23.71 13.34
CA CYS A 225 5.59 22.49 12.54
C CYS A 225 5.37 21.28 13.45
N ALA A 226 4.38 20.46 13.11
CA ALA A 226 4.02 19.29 13.90
C ALA A 226 5.09 18.17 13.88
N LEU A 227 6.11 18.25 13.00
CA LEU A 227 7.18 17.26 12.94
C LEU A 227 8.44 17.67 13.70
N CYS A 228 8.92 18.90 13.52
CA CYS A 228 10.21 19.35 14.04
C CYS A 228 10.09 20.51 15.03
N ALA A 229 8.88 20.98 15.34
CA ALA A 229 8.60 22.17 16.14
C ALA A 229 9.20 23.50 15.61
N GLY A 230 9.79 23.49 14.41
CA GLY A 230 10.23 24.68 13.70
C GLY A 230 9.08 25.62 13.33
N THR A 231 9.42 26.80 12.82
CA THR A 231 8.40 27.76 12.37
C THR A 231 7.77 27.26 11.08
N MET A 232 6.45 27.28 11.01
CA MET A 232 5.67 26.97 9.82
C MET A 232 4.87 28.21 9.41
N MET A 233 5.10 28.69 8.19
CA MET A 233 4.27 29.72 7.58
C MET A 233 3.02 29.07 6.99
N VAL A 234 1.86 29.61 7.31
CA VAL A 234 0.56 29.19 6.75
C VAL A 234 -0.05 30.37 6.03
N GLN A 235 -0.47 30.16 4.78
CA GLN A 235 -1.05 31.21 3.96
C GLN A 235 -2.24 30.66 3.17
N ARG A 236 -3.28 31.48 3.01
CA ARG A 236 -4.38 31.16 2.12
C ARG A 236 -3.92 31.21 0.66
N ARG A 237 -4.32 30.22 -0.13
CA ARG A 237 -4.13 30.20 -1.58
C ARG A 237 -4.97 31.32 -2.18
N ARG A 238 -4.35 32.14 -3.03
CA ARG A 238 -5.10 33.08 -3.87
C ARG A 238 -5.83 32.25 -4.92
N GLY A 239 -7.16 32.37 -4.95
CA GLY A 239 -8.00 31.74 -5.98
C GLY A 239 -7.72 32.28 -7.38
#